data_AF-A0A7C4IFL1-F1
#
_entry.id   AF-A0A7C4IFL1-F1
#
_cell.length_a   1.000
_cell.length_b   1.000
_cell.length_c   1.000
_cell.angle_alpha   90.00
_cell.angle_beta   90.00
_cell.angle_gamma   90.00
#
_symmetry.space_group_name_H-M   'P 1'
#
loop_
_entity.id
_entity.type
_entity.pdbx_description
1 polymer ?
#
loop_
_entity_poly.entity_id
_entity_poly.type
_entity_poly.pdbx_seq_one_letter_code
_entity_poly.pdbx_strand_id
1 'polypeptide(L)'
;MSRLIARILLAILIFPFAALVYLVVFVWAIEAIRGSVSYRLRDVLCFGLAGLAAWAFMAGYWFLLWRKSVRWTPERRGLTAVAAGGAVVVGLIAGGMLAGIEDEVGAFVGTATAPLVWLAATILIWRESAAERAARISGYQRQPITCPHCGYNLTGLSEARCPECGTRYTLDELLAVQPGKAELGEEAAAPNA
;
A
#
# COMPACT_ATOMS: atom_id res chain seq x y z
N MET A 1 11.41 -4.91 -12.88
CA MET A 1 10.01 -4.51 -13.15
C MET A 1 8.96 -5.56 -12.77
N SER A 2 9.26 -6.86 -12.88
CA SER A 2 8.34 -7.97 -12.53
C SER A 2 7.68 -7.87 -11.14
N ARG A 3 8.44 -7.45 -10.11
CA ARG A 3 7.93 -7.30 -8.73
C ARG A 3 6.80 -6.27 -8.60
N LEU A 4 6.82 -5.20 -9.41
CA LEU A 4 5.79 -4.16 -9.36
C LEU A 4 4.50 -4.67 -10.01
N ILE A 5 4.61 -5.31 -11.17
CA ILE A 5 3.48 -5.93 -11.87
C ILE A 5 2.81 -6.99 -10.97
N ALA A 6 3.59 -7.87 -10.35
CA ALA A 6 3.05 -8.88 -9.44
C ALA A 6 2.25 -8.27 -8.26
N ARG A 7 2.70 -7.14 -7.71
CA ARG A 7 1.98 -6.44 -6.64
C ARG A 7 0.68 -5.79 -7.11
N ILE A 8 0.66 -5.22 -8.32
CA ILE A 8 -0.56 -4.67 -8.90
C ILE A 8 -1.58 -5.79 -9.12
N LEU A 9 -1.15 -6.92 -9.69
CA LEU A 9 -2.02 -8.08 -9.88
C LEU A 9 -2.57 -8.61 -8.55
N LEU A 10 -1.72 -8.75 -7.52
CA LEU A 10 -2.15 -9.14 -6.18
C LEU A 10 -3.08 -8.12 -5.52
N ALA A 11 -2.92 -6.82 -5.80
CA ALA A 11 -3.81 -5.78 -5.32
C ALA A 11 -5.20 -5.87 -5.97
N ILE A 12 -5.28 -6.19 -7.26
CA ILE A 12 -6.56 -6.36 -7.97
C ILE A 12 -7.36 -7.53 -7.37
N LEU A 13 -6.67 -8.59 -6.93
CA LEU A 13 -7.30 -9.76 -6.30
C LEU A 13 -7.87 -9.52 -4.90
N ILE A 14 -7.58 -8.38 -4.26
CA ILE A 14 -8.06 -8.11 -2.90
C ILE A 14 -9.59 -8.07 -2.83
N PHE A 15 -10.24 -7.47 -3.83
CA PHE A 15 -11.69 -7.30 -3.89
C PHE A 15 -12.46 -8.61 -4.08
N PRO A 16 -12.15 -9.47 -5.07
CA PRO A 16 -12.85 -10.74 -5.21
C PRO A 16 -12.64 -11.66 -4.00
N PHE A 17 -11.45 -11.67 -3.39
CA PHE A 17 -11.24 -12.46 -2.17
C PHE A 17 -11.99 -11.89 -0.96
N ALA A 18 -12.04 -10.57 -0.79
CA ALA A 18 -12.82 -9.95 0.28
C ALA A 18 -14.32 -10.21 0.11
N ALA A 19 -14.83 -10.15 -1.12
CA ALA A 19 -16.22 -10.51 -1.43
C ALA A 19 -16.52 -11.98 -1.12
N LEU A 20 -15.58 -12.89 -1.44
CA LEU A 20 -15.72 -14.30 -1.07
C LEU A 20 -15.77 -14.49 0.45
N VAL A 21 -14.87 -13.85 1.20
CA VAL A 21 -14.87 -13.87 2.67
C VAL A 21 -16.20 -13.33 3.21
N TYR A 22 -16.68 -12.22 2.66
CA TYR A 22 -17.96 -11.62 3.04
C TYR A 22 -19.10 -12.62 2.88
N LEU A 23 -19.25 -13.23 1.71
CA LEU A 23 -20.32 -14.19 1.42
C LEU A 23 -20.25 -15.42 2.32
N VAL A 24 -19.06 -15.99 2.52
CA VAL A 24 -18.87 -17.17 3.38
C VAL A 24 -19.26 -16.85 4.83
N VAL A 25 -18.80 -15.71 5.36
CA VAL A 25 -19.12 -15.30 6.74
C VAL A 25 -20.60 -14.94 6.88
N PHE A 26 -21.21 -14.32 5.87
CA PHE A 26 -22.62 -13.97 5.87
C PHE A 26 -23.52 -15.22 5.93
N VAL A 27 -23.27 -16.21 5.06
CA VAL A 27 -24.00 -17.48 5.05
C VAL A 27 -23.82 -18.22 6.37
N TRP A 28 -22.58 -18.28 6.88
CA TRP A 28 -22.30 -18.89 8.17
C TRP A 28 -23.04 -18.19 9.32
N ALA A 29 -23.08 -16.86 9.34
CA ALA A 29 -23.74 -16.07 10.37
C ALA A 29 -25.26 -16.27 10.37
N ILE A 30 -25.89 -16.38 9.19
CA ILE A 30 -27.33 -16.67 9.07
C ILE A 30 -27.69 -17.98 9.77
N GLU A 31 -26.93 -19.05 9.51
CA GLU A 31 -27.20 -20.35 10.12
C GLU A 31 -26.88 -20.34 11.63
N ALA A 32 -25.81 -19.65 12.04
CA ALA A 32 -25.42 -19.56 13.45
C ALA A 32 -26.43 -18.81 14.33
N ILE A 33 -27.17 -17.84 13.78
CA ILE A 33 -28.08 -16.94 14.54
C ILE A 33 -29.56 -17.34 14.36
N ARG A 34 -29.86 -18.44 13.65
CA ARG A 34 -31.20 -18.80 13.17
C ARG A 34 -32.31 -18.90 14.25
N GLY A 35 -31.99 -18.98 15.54
CA GLY A 35 -32.97 -19.12 16.63
C GLY A 35 -32.81 -18.20 17.84
N SER A 36 -31.84 -17.27 17.87
CA SER A 36 -31.48 -16.56 19.10
C SER A 36 -31.96 -15.10 19.18
N VAL A 37 -32.40 -14.50 18.07
CA VAL A 37 -32.61 -13.04 17.98
C VAL A 37 -33.81 -12.68 17.09
N SER A 38 -34.40 -11.50 17.29
CA SER A 38 -35.42 -10.94 16.40
C SER A 38 -34.90 -10.78 14.96
N TYR A 39 -35.80 -10.89 13.97
CA TYR A 39 -35.45 -10.83 12.54
C TYR A 39 -34.61 -9.60 12.18
N ARG A 40 -35.03 -8.40 12.60
CA ARG A 40 -34.33 -7.15 12.28
C ARG A 40 -32.90 -7.11 12.83
N LEU A 41 -32.72 -7.50 14.09
CA LEU A 41 -31.40 -7.47 14.72
C LEU A 41 -30.50 -8.58 14.14
N ARG A 42 -31.07 -9.73 13.76
CA ARG A 42 -30.34 -10.80 13.08
C ARG A 42 -29.70 -10.31 11.78
N ASP A 43 -30.44 -9.62 10.92
CA ASP A 43 -29.91 -9.21 9.62
C ASP A 43 -28.80 -8.16 9.77
N VAL A 44 -28.98 -7.19 10.66
CA VAL A 44 -27.93 -6.20 11.02
C VAL A 44 -26.67 -6.89 11.56
N LEU A 45 -26.82 -7.91 12.42
CA LEU A 45 -25.68 -8.67 12.94
C LEU A 45 -24.98 -9.48 11.85
N CYS A 46 -25.71 -10.13 10.95
CA CYS A 46 -25.16 -10.88 9.83
C CYS A 46 -24.33 -9.99 8.91
N PHE A 47 -24.87 -8.84 8.50
CA PHE A 47 -24.16 -7.86 7.67
C PHE A 47 -22.97 -7.25 8.41
N GLY A 48 -23.13 -6.90 9.69
CA GLY A 48 -22.07 -6.35 10.53
C GLY A 48 -20.88 -7.30 10.68
N LEU A 49 -21.14 -8.58 10.97
CA LEU A 49 -20.11 -9.62 11.10
C LEU A 49 -19.40 -9.89 9.78
N ALA A 50 -20.15 -10.04 8.69
CA ALA A 50 -19.59 -10.25 7.35
C ALA A 50 -18.73 -9.05 6.91
N GLY A 51 -19.22 -7.83 7.13
CA GLY A 51 -18.52 -6.59 6.86
C GLY A 51 -17.23 -6.44 7.65
N LEU A 52 -17.27 -6.70 8.97
CA LEU A 52 -16.11 -6.65 9.83
C LEU A 52 -15.04 -7.67 9.40
N ALA A 53 -15.45 -8.90 9.10
CA ALA A 53 -14.54 -9.95 8.65
C ALA A 53 -13.89 -9.61 7.29
N ALA A 54 -14.68 -9.15 6.32
CA ALA A 54 -14.17 -8.72 5.02
C ALA A 54 -13.21 -7.54 5.16
N TRP A 55 -13.52 -6.56 6.01
CA TRP A 55 -12.63 -5.42 6.25
C TRP A 55 -11.33 -5.84 6.95
N ALA A 56 -11.39 -6.69 7.98
CA ALA A 56 -10.20 -7.22 8.64
C ALA A 56 -9.30 -7.98 7.66
N PHE A 57 -9.89 -8.81 6.79
CA PHE A 57 -9.18 -9.49 5.71
C PHE A 57 -8.51 -8.50 4.75
N MET A 58 -9.26 -7.52 4.24
CA MET A 58 -8.72 -6.49 3.34
C MET A 58 -7.59 -5.71 4.01
N ALA A 59 -7.76 -5.27 5.25
CA ALA A 59 -6.77 -4.50 5.97
C ALA A 59 -5.49 -5.31 6.22
N GLY A 60 -5.62 -6.57 6.63
CA GLY A 60 -4.49 -7.49 6.81
C GLY A 60 -3.76 -7.76 5.50
N TYR A 61 -4.50 -8.10 4.44
CA TYR A 61 -3.94 -8.36 3.11
C TYR A 61 -3.20 -7.12 2.55
N TRP A 62 -3.86 -5.96 2.59
CA TRP A 62 -3.31 -4.69 2.12
C TRP A 62 -2.06 -4.31 2.90
N PHE A 63 -2.09 -4.41 4.23
CA PHE A 63 -0.92 -4.17 5.08
C PHE A 63 0.24 -5.11 4.74
N LEU A 64 -0.01 -6.43 4.61
CA LEU A 64 1.04 -7.40 4.29
C LEU A 64 1.66 -7.17 2.91
N LEU A 65 0.86 -6.77 1.92
CA LEU A 65 1.31 -6.48 0.56
C LEU A 65 2.27 -5.27 0.54
N TRP A 66 1.98 -4.23 1.33
CA TRP A 66 2.68 -2.95 1.27
C TRP A 66 3.66 -2.70 2.42
N ARG A 67 3.67 -3.50 3.50
CA ARG A 67 4.47 -3.23 4.71
C ARG A 67 5.97 -3.05 4.45
N LYS A 68 6.53 -3.71 3.43
CA LYS A 68 7.95 -3.61 3.05
C LYS A 68 8.26 -2.40 2.17
N SER A 69 7.25 -1.81 1.53
CA SER A 69 7.41 -0.68 0.61
C SER A 69 7.19 0.65 1.30
N VAL A 70 6.35 0.66 2.33
CA VAL A 70 6.01 1.87 3.09
C VAL A 70 7.02 2.05 4.23
N ARG A 71 7.61 3.24 4.31
CA ARG A 71 8.40 3.64 5.48
C ARG A 71 7.45 4.04 6.60
N TRP A 72 7.31 3.16 7.59
CA TRP A 72 6.37 3.33 8.72
C TRP A 72 6.88 4.33 9.75
N THR A 73 6.69 5.62 9.48
CA THR A 73 6.89 6.70 10.46
C THR A 73 5.75 6.72 11.50
N PRO A 74 5.97 7.24 12.71
CA PRO A 74 4.91 7.38 13.73
C PRO A 74 3.70 8.17 13.21
N GLU A 75 3.94 9.22 12.42
CA GLU A 75 2.90 10.03 11.78
C GLU A 75 2.01 9.20 10.85
N ARG A 76 2.59 8.39 9.95
CA ARG A 76 1.82 7.52 9.05
C ARG A 76 0.99 6.48 9.79
N ARG A 77 1.50 5.95 10.91
CA ARG A 77 0.75 5.01 11.75
C ARG A 77 -0.47 5.70 12.36
N GLY A 78 -0.27 6.90 12.92
CA GLY A 78 -1.36 7.72 13.46
C GLY A 78 -2.41 8.07 12.40
N LEU A 79 -1.98 8.58 11.25
CA LEU A 79 -2.87 8.92 10.13
C LEU A 79 -3.64 7.71 9.59
N THR A 80 -2.99 6.54 9.50
CA THR A 80 -3.67 5.31 9.06
C THR A 80 -4.74 4.86 10.06
N ALA A 81 -4.48 5.00 11.36
CA ALA A 81 -5.46 4.69 12.40
C ALA A 81 -6.64 5.69 12.41
N VAL A 82 -6.35 6.99 12.29
CA VAL A 82 -7.38 8.03 12.15
C VAL A 82 -8.23 7.80 10.90
N ALA A 83 -7.61 7.46 9.77
CA ALA A 83 -8.33 7.12 8.54
C ALA A 83 -9.23 5.89 8.71
N ALA A 84 -8.82 4.89 9.48
CA ALA A 84 -9.66 3.72 9.78
C ALA A 84 -10.90 4.13 10.58
N GLY A 85 -10.74 4.93 11.65
CA GLY A 85 -11.85 5.46 12.42
C GLY A 85 -12.79 6.36 11.59
N GLY A 86 -12.22 7.26 10.80
CA GLY A 86 -12.99 8.14 9.90
C GLY A 86 -13.78 7.35 8.86
N ALA A 87 -13.22 6.27 8.32
CA ALA A 87 -13.90 5.42 7.35
C ALA A 87 -15.11 4.68 7.96
N VAL A 88 -15.03 4.25 9.22
CA VAL A 88 -16.20 3.69 9.95
C VAL A 88 -17.30 4.72 10.06
N VAL A 89 -16.96 5.96 10.45
CA VAL A 89 -17.95 7.04 10.57
C VAL A 89 -18.63 7.31 9.23
N VAL A 90 -17.86 7.38 8.13
CA VAL A 90 -18.42 7.55 6.79
C VAL A 90 -19.33 6.38 6.40
N GLY A 91 -18.94 5.14 6.69
CA GLY A 91 -19.77 3.96 6.46
C GLY A 91 -21.07 3.98 7.25
N LEU A 92 -21.03 4.34 8.54
CA LEU A 92 -22.22 4.46 9.39
C LEU A 92 -23.17 5.55 8.87
N ILE A 93 -22.65 6.70 8.44
CA ILE A 93 -23.46 7.78 7.85
C ILE A 93 -24.12 7.31 6.55
N ALA A 94 -23.33 6.73 5.63
CA ALA A 94 -23.84 6.23 4.35
C ALA A 94 -24.90 5.15 4.53
N GLY A 95 -24.66 4.19 5.44
CA GLY A 95 -25.61 3.15 5.77
C GLY A 95 -26.88 3.69 6.42
N GLY A 96 -26.75 4.63 7.35
CA GLY A 96 -27.91 5.28 8.00
C GLY A 96 -28.77 6.09 7.03
N MET A 97 -28.16 6.78 6.06
CA MET A 97 -28.90 7.50 5.02
C MET A 97 -29.72 6.55 4.13
N LEU A 98 -29.18 5.37 3.80
CA LEU A 98 -29.85 4.40 2.92
C LEU A 98 -30.79 3.46 3.67
N ALA A 99 -30.62 3.27 4.97
CA ALA A 99 -31.55 2.52 5.81
C ALA A 99 -32.97 3.12 5.82
N GLY A 100 -33.10 4.42 5.51
CA GLY A 100 -34.42 5.05 5.31
C GLY A 100 -35.17 4.55 4.07
N ILE A 101 -34.48 3.89 3.12
CA ILE A 101 -35.07 3.27 1.93
C ILE A 101 -35.31 1.79 2.20
N GLU A 102 -34.26 1.05 2.59
CA GLU A 102 -34.30 -0.37 2.89
C GLU A 102 -33.19 -0.72 3.88
N ASP A 103 -33.56 -1.31 5.03
CA ASP A 103 -32.65 -1.61 6.14
C ASP A 103 -31.46 -2.49 5.69
N GLU A 104 -31.72 -3.49 4.84
CA GLU A 104 -30.70 -4.42 4.32
C GLU A 104 -29.69 -3.71 3.42
N VAL A 105 -30.18 -2.85 2.52
CA VAL A 105 -29.32 -2.04 1.63
C VAL A 105 -28.47 -1.08 2.43
N GLY A 106 -29.04 -0.43 3.46
CA GLY A 106 -28.31 0.43 4.37
C GLY A 106 -27.17 -0.31 5.08
N ALA A 107 -27.45 -1.49 5.64
CA ALA A 107 -26.44 -2.31 6.32
C ALA A 107 -25.32 -2.77 5.37
N PHE A 108 -25.68 -3.25 4.18
CA PHE A 108 -24.73 -3.66 3.15
C PHE A 108 -23.84 -2.49 2.71
N VAL A 109 -24.44 -1.36 2.31
CA VAL A 109 -23.68 -0.21 1.82
C VAL A 109 -22.80 0.38 2.92
N GLY A 110 -23.31 0.50 4.15
CA GLY A 110 -22.51 1.03 5.25
C GLY A 110 -21.27 0.20 5.54
N THR A 111 -21.42 -1.13 5.57
CA THR A 111 -20.31 -2.06 5.81
C THR A 111 -19.33 -2.15 4.64
N ALA A 112 -19.78 -2.00 3.40
CA ALA A 112 -18.91 -1.97 2.22
C ALA A 112 -18.18 -0.62 2.02
N THR A 113 -18.79 0.49 2.44
CA THR A 113 -18.22 1.84 2.23
C THR A 113 -16.98 2.06 3.08
N ALA A 114 -16.98 1.61 4.34
CA ALA A 114 -15.85 1.79 5.25
C ALA A 114 -14.51 1.25 4.70
N PRO A 115 -14.38 -0.02 4.29
CA PRO A 115 -13.11 -0.52 3.74
C PRO A 115 -12.68 0.19 2.46
N LEU A 116 -13.62 0.64 1.60
CA LEU A 116 -13.31 1.37 0.37
C LEU A 116 -12.73 2.77 0.65
N VAL A 117 -13.37 3.51 1.55
CA VAL A 117 -12.91 4.83 1.98
C VAL A 117 -11.55 4.72 2.67
N TRP A 118 -11.37 3.71 3.52
CA TRP A 118 -10.10 3.45 4.18
C TRP A 118 -8.98 3.13 3.17
N LEU A 119 -9.24 2.25 2.18
CA LEU A 119 -8.28 1.94 1.13
C LEU A 119 -7.88 3.19 0.34
N ALA A 120 -8.85 3.99 -0.11
CA ALA A 120 -8.58 5.24 -0.81
C ALA A 120 -7.72 6.20 0.02
N ALA A 121 -8.02 6.36 1.31
CA ALA A 121 -7.22 7.18 2.22
C ALA A 121 -5.79 6.63 2.38
N THR A 122 -5.62 5.32 2.55
CA THR A 122 -4.28 4.72 2.70
C THR A 122 -3.40 4.87 1.45
N ILE A 123 -3.98 4.87 0.24
CA ILE A 123 -3.23 5.15 -1.00
C ILE A 123 -2.59 6.55 -0.94
N LEU A 124 -3.31 7.54 -0.38
CA LEU A 124 -2.80 8.90 -0.23
C LEU A 124 -1.79 9.02 0.92
N ILE A 125 -2.10 8.44 2.08
CA ILE A 125 -1.26 8.52 3.30
C ILE A 125 0.08 7.78 3.10
N TRP A 126 0.05 6.65 2.39
CA TRP A 126 1.24 5.83 2.14
C TRP A 126 2.05 6.30 0.95
N ARG A 127 1.58 7.32 0.23
CA ARG A 127 2.34 7.94 -0.85
C ARG A 127 3.61 8.55 -0.28
N GLU A 128 4.71 8.32 -0.99
CA GLU A 128 5.98 8.96 -0.68
C GLU A 128 5.84 10.49 -0.78
N SER A 129 6.23 11.21 0.27
CA SER A 129 6.17 12.67 0.26
C SER A 129 7.26 13.24 -0.65
N ALA A 130 7.06 14.47 -1.15
CA ALA A 130 8.08 15.14 -1.95
C ALA A 130 9.40 15.30 -1.17
N ALA A 131 9.31 15.56 0.15
CA ALA A 131 10.45 15.67 1.04
C ALA A 131 11.19 14.33 1.21
N GLU A 132 10.48 13.22 1.40
CA GLU A 132 11.10 11.88 1.47
C GLU A 132 11.79 11.51 0.16
N ARG A 133 11.14 11.81 -0.97
CA ARG A 133 11.70 11.58 -2.29
C ARG A 133 12.97 12.42 -2.50
N ALA A 134 12.94 13.70 -2.13
CA ALA A 134 14.09 14.58 -2.21
C ALA A 134 15.23 14.11 -1.32
N ALA A 135 14.94 13.71 -0.07
CA ALA A 135 15.92 13.15 0.86
C ALA A 135 16.55 11.84 0.33
N ARG A 136 15.77 11.00 -0.35
CA ARG A 136 16.31 9.81 -1.02
C ARG A 136 17.25 10.20 -2.15
N ILE A 137 16.84 11.13 -3.02
CA ILE A 137 17.66 11.58 -4.17
C ILE A 137 18.94 12.26 -3.67
N SER A 138 18.86 13.11 -2.64
CA SER A 138 20.03 13.79 -2.07
C SER A 138 20.99 12.83 -1.37
N GLY A 139 20.46 11.76 -0.76
CA GLY A 139 21.28 10.66 -0.23
C GLY A 139 22.10 9.96 -1.31
N TYR A 140 21.52 9.74 -2.51
CA TYR A 140 22.24 9.16 -3.66
C TYR A 140 23.21 10.17 -4.32
N GLN A 141 22.89 11.47 -4.32
CA GLN A 141 23.74 12.51 -4.90
C GLN A 141 25.06 12.75 -4.15
N ARG A 142 25.32 12.06 -3.03
CA ARG A 142 26.61 12.17 -2.33
C ARG A 142 27.75 11.46 -3.02
N GLN A 143 27.47 10.50 -3.91
CA GLN A 143 28.53 9.87 -4.70
C GLN A 143 28.59 10.57 -6.06
N PRO A 144 29.63 11.39 -6.32
CA PRO A 144 29.80 11.99 -7.63
C PRO A 144 29.91 10.86 -8.67
N ILE A 145 29.15 10.97 -9.76
CA ILE A 145 29.33 10.06 -10.89
C ILE A 145 30.69 10.38 -11.47
N THR A 146 31.63 9.44 -11.41
CA THR A 146 32.99 9.66 -11.91
C THR A 146 33.21 8.87 -13.20
N CYS A 147 34.02 9.44 -14.10
CA CYS A 147 34.46 8.76 -15.31
C CYS A 147 35.34 7.56 -14.92
N PRO A 148 34.99 6.32 -15.32
CA PRO A 148 35.78 5.15 -14.93
C PRO A 148 37.20 5.14 -15.54
N HIS A 149 37.42 5.90 -16.62
CA HIS A 149 38.72 5.96 -17.28
C HIS A 149 39.68 7.01 -16.68
N CYS A 150 39.18 8.17 -16.26
CA CYS A 150 40.04 9.28 -15.82
C CYS A 150 39.66 9.89 -14.46
N GLY A 151 38.59 9.42 -13.81
CA GLY A 151 38.14 9.91 -12.50
C GLY A 151 37.41 11.25 -12.51
N TYR A 152 37.25 11.91 -13.66
CA TYR A 152 36.56 13.20 -13.74
C TYR A 152 35.10 13.12 -13.27
N ASN A 153 34.62 14.12 -12.54
CA ASN A 153 33.24 14.21 -12.04
C ASN A 153 32.27 14.58 -13.18
N LEU A 154 31.42 13.65 -13.55
CA LEU A 154 30.41 13.78 -14.61
C LEU A 154 29.06 14.31 -14.09
N THR A 155 28.95 14.61 -12.80
CA THR A 155 27.69 15.07 -12.19
C THR A 155 27.28 16.43 -12.76
N GLY A 156 26.06 16.54 -13.27
CA GLY A 156 25.50 17.79 -13.81
C GLY A 156 25.80 18.04 -15.29
N LEU A 157 26.54 17.16 -15.97
CA LEU A 157 26.71 17.22 -17.42
C LEU A 157 25.45 16.73 -18.13
N SER A 158 25.09 17.40 -19.23
CA SER A 158 23.93 17.02 -20.07
C SER A 158 24.24 15.91 -21.07
N GLU A 159 25.52 15.64 -21.33
CA GLU A 159 25.99 14.64 -22.30
C GLU A 159 26.66 13.45 -21.58
N ALA A 160 26.43 12.24 -22.07
CA ALA A 160 27.10 11.02 -21.59
C ALA A 160 28.51 10.85 -22.20
N ARG A 161 29.28 11.95 -22.22
CA ARG A 161 30.65 12.01 -22.73
C ARG A 161 31.54 12.71 -21.71
N CYS A 162 32.69 12.13 -21.40
CA CYS A 162 33.66 12.78 -20.52
C CYS A 162 34.36 13.93 -21.27
N PRO A 163 34.35 15.17 -20.73
CA PRO A 163 35.03 16.30 -21.38
C PRO A 163 36.55 16.15 -21.36
N GLU A 164 37.12 15.46 -20.36
CA GLU A 164 38.57 15.31 -20.23
C GLU A 164 39.16 14.23 -21.13
N CYS A 165 38.58 13.03 -21.16
CA CYS A 165 39.12 11.90 -21.96
C CYS A 165 38.36 11.65 -23.26
N GLY A 166 37.23 12.31 -23.49
CA GLY A 166 36.41 12.16 -24.69
C GLY A 166 35.58 10.86 -24.78
N THR A 167 35.76 9.91 -23.85
CA THR A 167 35.05 8.63 -23.81
C THR A 167 33.55 8.84 -23.70
N ARG A 168 32.79 8.14 -24.54
CA ARG A 168 31.33 8.10 -24.52
C ARG A 168 30.88 6.85 -23.78
N TYR A 169 29.79 6.98 -23.03
CA TYR A 169 29.21 5.89 -22.29
C TYR A 169 27.71 5.85 -22.56
N THR A 170 27.11 4.68 -22.45
CA THR A 170 25.68 4.60 -22.19
C THR A 170 25.42 4.87 -20.70
N LEU A 171 24.20 5.30 -20.37
CA LEU A 171 23.81 5.52 -18.97
C LEU A 171 23.96 4.24 -18.14
N ASP A 172 23.64 3.08 -18.74
CA ASP A 172 23.73 1.78 -18.10
C ASP A 172 25.18 1.35 -17.83
N GLU A 173 26.10 1.60 -18.78
CA GLU A 173 27.55 1.37 -18.58
C GLU A 173 28.10 2.22 -17.45
N LEU A 174 27.81 3.53 -17.45
CA LEU A 174 28.26 4.43 -16.40
C LEU A 174 27.78 3.98 -15.02
N LEU A 175 26.51 3.60 -14.90
CA LEU A 175 25.90 3.11 -13.66
C LEU A 175 26.37 1.71 -13.23
N ALA A 176 26.92 0.91 -14.15
CA ALA A 176 27.48 -0.39 -13.82
C ALA A 176 28.86 -0.29 -13.16
N VAL A 177 29.65 0.72 -13.52
CA VAL A 177 31.05 0.87 -13.10
C VAL A 177 31.24 1.79 -11.88
N GLN A 178 30.18 2.47 -11.40
CA GLN A 178 30.33 3.35 -10.22
C GLN A 178 30.70 2.55 -8.94
N PRO A 179 31.68 3.03 -8.17
CA PRO A 179 32.27 2.28 -7.05
C PRO A 179 31.29 1.95 -5.92
N GLY A 180 30.21 2.73 -5.74
CA GLY A 180 29.21 2.48 -4.70
C GLY A 180 28.35 1.23 -4.90
N LYS A 181 28.36 0.61 -6.08
CA LYS A 181 27.54 -0.57 -6.35
C LYS A 181 28.15 -1.86 -5.82
N ALA A 182 29.48 -1.92 -5.70
CA ALA A 182 30.20 -3.10 -5.21
C ALA A 182 30.11 -3.25 -3.69
N GLU A 183 30.35 -2.17 -2.94
CA GLU A 183 30.38 -2.21 -1.47
C GLU A 183 28.99 -2.43 -0.85
N LEU A 184 27.92 -1.87 -1.44
CA LEU A 184 26.55 -2.08 -0.97
C LEU A 184 26.01 -3.50 -1.21
N GLY A 185 26.62 -4.28 -2.11
CA GLY A 185 26.28 -5.68 -2.35
C GLY A 185 26.85 -6.63 -1.30
N GLU A 186 28.00 -6.28 -0.71
CA GLU A 186 28.72 -7.11 0.25
C GLU A 186 28.20 -6.94 1.68
N GLU A 187 27.82 -5.71 2.07
CA GLU A 187 27.20 -5.44 3.38
C GLU A 187 25.77 -6.03 3.52
N ALA A 188 25.04 -6.17 2.41
CA ALA A 188 23.71 -6.80 2.41
C ALA A 188 23.75 -8.34 2.48
N ALA A 189 24.93 -8.95 2.33
CA ALA A 189 25.14 -10.39 2.37
C ALA A 189 25.61 -10.91 3.75
N ALA A 190 25.90 -10.02 4.71
CA ALA A 190 26.20 -10.43 6.08
C ALA A 190 24.91 -10.91 6.77
N PRO A 191 24.77 -12.21 7.11
CA PRO A 191 23.64 -12.67 7.90
C PRO A 191 23.73 -12.04 9.30
N ASN A 192 22.66 -11.42 9.76
CA ASN A 192 22.52 -11.03 11.16
C ASN A 192 22.65 -12.30 12.01
N ALA A 193 23.82 -12.48 12.63
CA ALA A 193 24.10 -13.49 13.64
C ALA A 193 23.53 -13.06 14.99
#